data_AF-A0A1C5C8T0-F1
#
_entry.id   AF-A0A1C5C8T0-F1
#
_cell.length_a   1.000
_cell.length_b   1.000
_cell.length_c   1.000
_cell.angle_alpha   90.00
_cell.angle_beta   90.00
_cell.angle_gamma   90.00
#
_symmetry.space_group_name_H-M   'P 1'
#
loop_
_entity.id
_entity.type
_entity.pdbx_description
1 polymer ?
#
loop_
_entity_poly.entity_id
_entity_poly.type
_entity_poly.pdbx_seq_one_letter_code
_entity_poly.pdbx_strand_id
1 'polypeptide(L)' 'PAGVFFAVDTDAHAPGQLDWQLLGCARAEECGVPAERIVNTWTAEQLREWTRTREAPTREA' A
#
# COMPACT_ATOMS: atom_id res chain seq x y z
N PRO A 1 4.07 17.63 5.22
CA PRO A 1 4.01 16.39 4.41
C PRO A 1 2.73 16.34 3.57
N ALA A 2 2.80 15.95 2.30
CA ALA A 2 1.60 15.73 1.49
C ALA A 2 0.81 14.54 2.06
N GLY A 3 -0.49 14.71 2.33
CA GLY A 3 -1.36 13.71 2.97
C GLY A 3 -1.79 12.56 2.05
N VAL A 4 -0.84 11.98 1.31
CA VAL A 4 -1.10 10.93 0.31
C VAL A 4 -0.89 9.53 0.87
N PHE A 5 -1.51 8.54 0.22
CA PHE A 5 -1.27 7.13 0.44
C PHE A 5 -0.48 6.53 -0.72
N PHE A 6 0.26 5.46 -0.46
CA PHE A 6 1.07 4.73 -1.42
C PHE A 6 0.49 3.32 -1.62
N ALA A 7 0.53 2.86 -2.87
CA ALA A 7 0.30 1.47 -3.23
C ALA A 7 1.60 0.90 -3.82
N VAL A 8 1.91 -0.33 -3.46
CA VAL A 8 3.02 -1.11 -4.03
C VAL A 8 2.39 -2.20 -4.89
N ASP A 9 2.72 -2.25 -6.17
CA ASP A 9 2.28 -3.27 -7.10
C ASP A 9 3.40 -3.63 -8.09
N THR A 10 3.20 -4.72 -8.82
CA THR A 10 4.18 -5.26 -9.77
C THR A 10 3.84 -4.97 -11.22
N ASP A 11 2.66 -4.40 -11.49
CA ASP A 11 2.05 -4.35 -12.82
C ASP A 11 2.14 -5.69 -13.56
N ALA A 12 1.83 -6.78 -12.85
CA ALA A 12 2.02 -8.14 -13.37
C ALA A 12 1.11 -8.44 -14.57
N HIS A 13 1.73 -8.77 -15.69
CA HIS A 13 1.15 -9.32 -16.93
C HIS A 13 1.35 -10.84 -17.06
N ALA A 14 2.14 -11.45 -16.16
CA ALA A 14 2.33 -12.90 -16.05
C ALA A 14 2.53 -13.32 -14.58
N PRO A 15 2.17 -14.56 -14.18
CA PRO A 15 2.21 -14.98 -12.77
C PRO A 15 3.56 -14.79 -12.07
N GLY A 16 4.68 -15.06 -12.76
CA GLY A 16 6.02 -14.90 -12.18
C GLY A 16 6.43 -13.44 -11.91
N GLN A 17 5.69 -12.45 -12.43
CA GLN A 17 5.97 -11.04 -12.13
C GLN A 17 5.45 -10.63 -10.75
N LEU A 18 4.56 -11.41 -10.13
CA LEU A 18 4.13 -11.17 -8.75
C LEU A 18 5.28 -11.25 -7.75
N ASP A 19 6.35 -11.98 -8.08
CA ASP A 19 7.56 -12.09 -7.26
C ASP A 19 8.31 -10.75 -7.12
N TRP A 20 8.05 -9.78 -8.02
CA TRP A 20 8.66 -8.45 -7.96
C TRP A 20 8.12 -7.56 -6.84
N GLN A 21 7.06 -7.98 -6.14
CA GLN A 21 6.43 -7.19 -5.07
C GLN A 21 7.43 -6.80 -3.98
N LEU A 22 8.38 -7.70 -3.67
CA LEU A 22 9.44 -7.48 -2.69
C LEU A 22 10.35 -6.31 -3.07
N LEU A 23 10.62 -6.09 -4.36
CA LEU A 23 11.43 -4.95 -4.83
C LEU A 23 10.72 -3.63 -4.54
N GLY A 24 9.40 -3.58 -4.74
CA GLY A 24 8.59 -2.41 -4.41
C GLY A 24 8.55 -2.13 -2.90
N CYS A 25 8.47 -3.16 -2.06
CA CYS A 25 8.55 -3.03 -0.61
C CYS A 25 9.92 -2.48 -0.15
N ALA A 26 11.02 -3.04 -0.67
CA ALA A 26 12.37 -2.56 -0.38
C ALA A 26 12.54 -1.08 -0.78
N ARG A 27 11.99 -0.68 -1.93
CA ARG A 27 12.02 0.72 -2.37
C ARG A 27 11.23 1.64 -1.44
N ALA A 28 10.07 1.20 -0.94
CA ALA A 28 9.27 1.96 0.01
C ALA A 28 10.03 2.18 1.34
N GLU A 29 10.73 1.14 1.82
CA GLU A 29 11.60 1.21 3.00
C GLU A 29 12.78 2.18 2.79
N GLU A 30 13.50 2.07 1.67
CA GLU A 30 14.60 2.99 1.31
C GLU A 30 14.14 4.46 1.28
N CYS A 31 12.92 4.71 0.80
CA CYS A 31 12.33 6.05 0.77
C CYS A 31 11.73 6.50 2.11
N GLY A 32 11.77 5.66 3.15
CA GLY A 32 11.23 5.97 4.47
C GLY A 32 9.71 6.13 4.47
N VAL A 33 8.99 5.43 3.58
CA VAL A 33 7.52 5.49 3.55
C VAL A 33 6.98 4.78 4.79
N PRO A 34 6.24 5.47 5.68
CA PRO A 34 5.68 4.83 6.86
C PRO A 34 4.64 3.78 6.47
N ALA A 35 4.64 2.62 7.15
CA ALA A 35 3.72 1.53 6.87
C ALA A 35 2.25 1.96 6.97
N GLU A 36 1.94 2.93 7.84
CA GLU A 36 0.61 3.49 7.99
C GLU A 36 0.10 4.22 6.75
N ARG A 37 1.01 4.64 5.85
CA ARG A 37 0.72 5.28 4.57
C ARG A 37 0.69 4.31 3.38
N ILE A 38 0.97 3.02 3.59
CA ILE A 38 0.95 2.00 2.53
C ILE A 38 -0.35 1.21 2.59
N VAL A 39 -1.18 1.29 1.55
CA VAL A 39 -2.51 0.65 1.50
C VAL A 39 -2.44 -0.89 1.49
N ASN A 40 -1.31 -1.46 1.05
CA ASN A 40 -1.08 -2.91 1.07
C ASN A 40 -1.03 -3.51 2.49
N THR A 41 -0.91 -2.67 3.52
CA THR A 41 -0.93 -3.09 4.94
C THR A 41 -2.34 -3.14 5.53
N TRP A 42 -3.36 -2.71 4.79
CA TRP A 42 -4.75 -2.70 5.24
C TRP A 42 -5.40 -4.06 5.01
N THR A 43 -6.43 -4.37 5.80
CA THR A 43 -7.30 -5.50 5.47
C THR A 43 -8.06 -5.21 4.18
N ALA A 44 -8.51 -6.28 3.49
CA ALA A 44 -9.35 -6.12 2.30
C ALA A 44 -10.64 -5.32 2.58
N GLU A 45 -11.20 -5.44 3.79
CA GLU A 45 -12.37 -4.69 4.23
C GLU A 45 -12.06 -3.19 4.36
N GLN A 46 -10.97 -2.83 5.03
CA GLN A 46 -10.53 -1.44 5.18
C GLN A 46 -10.29 -0.77 3.81
N LEU A 47 -9.65 -1.47 2.88
CA LEU A 47 -9.43 -0.96 1.52
C LEU A 47 -10.76 -0.74 0.77
N ARG A 48 -11.72 -1.67 0.91
CA ARG A 48 -13.05 -1.55 0.29
C ARG A 48 -13.86 -0.40 0.90
N GLU A 49 -13.75 -0.16 2.19
CA GLU A 49 -14.39 0.98 2.83
C GLU A 49 -13.83 2.29 2.30
N TRP A 50 -12.50 2.45 2.35
CA TRP A 50 -11.84 3.66 1.86
C TRP A 50 -12.11 3.95 0.38
N THR A 51 -12.17 2.93 -0.48
CA THR A 51 -12.49 3.14 -1.91
C THR A 51 -13.93 3.61 -2.14
N ARG A 52 -14.86 3.31 -1.22
CA ARG A 52 -16.25 3.78 -1.27
C ARG A 52 -16.43 5.16 -0.64
N THR A 53 -15.80 5.42 0.50
CA THR A 53 -16.07 6.62 1.33
C THR A 53 -14.95 7.65 1.31
N ARG A 54 -13.75 7.26 0.89
CA ARG A 54 -12.49 8.03 1.02
C ARG A 54 -12.03 8.24 2.46
N GLU A 55 -12.65 7.56 3.42
CA GLU A 55 -12.26 7.57 4.82
C GLU A 55 -11.23 6.47 5.07
N ALA A 56 -10.01 6.87 5.42
CA ALA A 56 -8.93 5.92 5.69
C ALA A 56 -9.07 5.35 7.12
N PRO A 57 -8.66 4.09 7.36
CA PRO A 57 -8.71 3.51 8.69
C PRO A 57 -7.87 4.35 9.67
N THR A 58 -8.49 4.74 10.78
CA THR A 58 -7.77 5.31 11.92
C THR A 58 -6.92 4.22 12.54
N ARG A 59 -5.60 4.39 12.53
CA ARG A 59 -4.67 3.56 13.28
C ARG A 59 -4.39 4.26 14.60
N GLU A 60 -4.67 3.59 15.72
CA GLU A 60 -4.17 4.02 17.02
C GLU A 60 -2.63 3.96 16.99
N ALA A 61 -2.00 5.00 17.54
CA ALA A 61 -0.55 5.20 17.52
C ALA A 61 0.19 4.18 18.38
#